data_AF-A0A6C2C6D4-F1
#
_entry.id   AF-A0A6C2C6D4-F1
#
_cell.length_a   1.000
_cell.length_b   1.000
_cell.length_c   1.000
_cell.angle_alpha   90.00
_cell.angle_beta   90.00
_cell.angle_gamma   90.00
#
_symmetry.space_group_name_H-M   'P 1'
#
loop_
_entity.id
_entity.type
_entity.pdbx_description
1 polymer ?
#
loop_
_entity_poly.entity_id
_entity_poly.type
_entity_poly.pdbx_seq_one_letter_code
_entity_poly.pdbx_strand_id
1 'polypeptide(L)' 'DAATQGIEIYAEHSEDARLNPGKHPNIDRLIGLVERGETLRVKHVFAT' A
#
# COMPACT_ATOMS: atom_id res chain seq x y z
N ASP A 1 -1.30 -10.54 4.38
CA ASP A 1 -0.17 -10.23 5.29
C ASP A 1 0.76 -9.16 4.75
N ALA A 2 1.31 -9.29 3.53
CA ALA A 2 2.28 -8.31 2.99
C ALA A 2 1.78 -6.84 2.97
N ALA A 3 0.51 -6.60 2.62
CA ALA A 3 -0.04 -5.23 2.60
C ALA A 3 -0.15 -4.62 4.01
N THR A 4 -0.58 -5.40 4.99
CA THR A 4 -0.63 -5.00 6.41
C THR A 4 0.76 -4.68 6.94
N GLN A 5 1.74 -5.55 6.69
CA GLN A 5 3.14 -5.31 7.06
C GLN A 5 3.71 -4.07 6.36
N GLY A 6 3.34 -3.83 5.11
CA GLY A 6 3.72 -2.60 4.40
C GLY A 6 3.20 -1.34 5.09
N ILE A 7 1.95 -1.36 5.59
CA ILE A 7 1.37 -0.24 6.35
C ILE A 7 2.13 -0.04 7.67
N GLU A 8 2.46 -1.12 8.38
CA GLU A 8 3.24 -1.06 9.61
C GLU A 8 4.65 -0.47 9.40
N ILE A 9 5.29 -0.78 8.26
CA ILE A 9 6.58 -0.15 7.90
C ILE A 9 6.42 1.37 7.72
N TYR A 10 5.28 1.83 7.21
CA TYR A 10 4.94 3.25 7.06
C TYR A 10 4.23 3.83 8.30
N ALA A 11 4.40 3.25 9.49
CA ALA A 11 3.64 3.59 10.71
C ALA A 11 3.45 5.10 10.98
N GLU A 12 4.49 5.91 10.77
CA GLU A 12 4.46 7.37 10.98
C GLU A 12 3.53 8.14 10.03
N HIS A 13 3.21 7.58 8.86
CA HIS A 13 2.38 8.21 7.83
C HIS A 13 1.00 7.54 7.67
N SER A 14 0.77 6.44 8.38
CA SER A 14 -0.45 5.63 8.23
C SER A 14 -1.71 6.34 8.73
N GLU A 15 -1.61 7.10 9.82
CA GLU A 15 -2.72 7.91 10.32
C GLU A 15 -3.00 9.11 9.42
N ASP A 16 -1.95 9.78 8.94
CA ASP A 16 -2.08 10.91 8.01
C ASP A 16 -2.71 10.49 6.68
N ALA A 17 -2.40 9.28 6.16
CA ALA A 17 -3.04 8.71 4.98
C ALA A 17 -4.55 8.48 5.17
N ARG A 18 -4.94 7.95 6.34
CA ARG A 18 -6.36 7.75 6.69
C ARG A 18 -7.13 9.07 6.82
N LEU A 19 -6.48 10.11 7.34
CA LEU A 19 -7.08 11.43 7.54
C LEU A 19 -7.06 12.29 6.26
N ASN A 20 -6.11 12.05 5.35
CA ASN A 20 -5.93 12.80 4.11
C ASN A 20 -5.81 11.85 2.90
N PRO A 21 -6.93 11.26 2.43
CA PRO A 21 -6.91 10.36 1.27
C PRO A 21 -6.27 11.02 0.05
N GLY A 22 -5.33 10.33 -0.59
CA GLY A 22 -4.61 10.80 -1.77
C GLY A 22 -3.30 11.53 -1.48
N LYS A 23 -2.98 11.82 -0.21
CA LYS A 23 -1.71 12.43 0.19
C LYS A 23 -0.55 11.43 0.17
N HIS A 24 -0.84 10.16 0.45
CA HIS A 24 0.14 9.08 0.53
C HIS A 24 -0.24 7.94 -0.41
N PRO A 25 -0.02 8.10 -1.73
CA PRO A 25 -0.57 7.19 -2.74
C PRO A 25 -0.13 5.73 -2.54
N ASN A 26 1.05 5.50 -1.97
CA ASN A 26 1.53 4.14 -1.68
C ASN A 26 0.80 3.52 -0.47
N ILE A 27 0.54 4.29 0.59
CA ILE A 27 -0.17 3.80 1.78
C ILE A 27 -1.65 3.61 1.45
N ASP A 28 -2.25 4.56 0.72
CA ASP A 28 -3.63 4.48 0.23
C ASP A 28 -3.85 3.20 -0.60
N ARG A 29 -2.86 2.86 -1.44
CA ARG A 29 -2.88 1.61 -2.23
C ARG A 29 -2.83 0.38 -1.32
N LEU A 30 -1.99 0.37 -0.29
CA LEU A 30 -1.91 -0.75 0.65
C LEU A 30 -3.21 -0.92 1.45
N ILE A 31 -3.80 0.18 1.94
CA ILE A 31 -5.09 0.17 2.64
C ILE A 31 -6.16 -0.44 1.74
N GLY A 32 -6.28 0.04 0.50
CA GLY A 32 -7.27 -0.48 -0.44
C GLY A 32 -7.08 -1.96 -0.79
N LEU A 33 -5.84 -2.46 -0.83
CA LEU A 33 -5.56 -3.90 -1.03
C LEU A 33 -6.04 -4.73 0.16
N VAL A 34 -5.81 -4.25 1.38
CA VAL A 34 -6.29 -4.90 2.61
C VAL A 34 -7.81 -4.95 2.64
N GLU A 35 -8.48 -3.82 2.35
CA GLU A 35 -9.94 -3.72 2.35
C GLU A 35 -10.62 -4.63 1.32
N ARG A 36 -10.02 -4.75 0.12
CA ARG A 36 -10.56 -5.61 -0.95
C ARG A 36 -10.11 -7.07 -0.86
N GLY A 37 -9.21 -7.40 0.07
CA GLY A 37 -8.61 -8.74 0.16
C GLY A 37 -7.77 -9.11 -1.09
N GLU A 38 -7.23 -8.11 -1.78
CA GLU A 38 -6.48 -8.30 -3.02
C GLU A 38 -4.97 -8.41 -2.77
N THR A 39 -4.27 -9.08 -3.68
CA THR A 39 -2.81 -9.17 -3.65
C THR A 39 -2.21 -8.73 -4.98
N LEU A 40 -1.08 -8.03 -4.91
CA LEU A 40 -0.29 -7.69 -6.09
C LEU A 40 0.83 -8.71 -6.27
N ARG A 41 1.19 -8.97 -7.53
CA ARG A 41 2.30 -9.85 -7.89
C ARG A 41 3.33 -9.06 -8.69
N VAL A 42 4.60 -9.35 -8.44
CA VAL A 42 5.70 -8.78 -9.23
C VAL A 42 5.77 -9.52 -10.56
N LYS A 43 5.93 -8.78 -11.65
CA LYS A 43 6.24 -9.30 -12.97
C LYS A 43 7.55 -8.67 -13.43
N HIS A 44 8.58 -9.49 -13.65
CA HIS A 44 9.81 -9.00 -14.26
C HIS A 44 9.54 -8.62 -15.72
N VAL A 45 10.05 -7.46 -16.12
CA VAL A 45 10.04 -6.98 -17.50
C VAL A 45 11.49 -6.79 -17.90
N PHE A 46 11.92 -7.50 -18.94
CA PHE A 46 13.26 -7.32 -19.51
C PHE A 46 13.25 -6.11 -20.44
N ALA A 47 14.27 -5.27 -20.35
CA ALA A 47 14.48 -4.22 -21.34
C ALA A 47 14.88 -4.86 -22.67
N THR A 48 14.20 -4.46 -23.74
CA THR A 48 14.57 -4.75 -25.15
C THR A 48 15.44 -3.65 -25.71
#